data_AF-A0A7K8R5W2-F1
#
_entry.id   AF-A0A7K8R5W2-F1
#
_cell.length_a   1.000
_cell.length_b   1.000
_cell.length_c   1.000
_cell.angle_alpha   90.00
_cell.angle_beta   90.00
_cell.angle_gamma   90.00
#
_symmetry.space_group_name_H-M   'P 1'
#
loop_
_entity.id
_entity.type
_entity.pdbx_description
1 polymer ?
#
loop_
_entity_poly.entity_id
_entity_poly.type
_entity_poly.pdbx_seq_one_letter_code
_entity_poly.pdbx_strand_id
1 'polypeptide(L)'
;WIPTSHTSPCPRCPLLQDTCAICQQLFTFLQRASNQSAVQVVAQQLLRALCLPLSILALPCQALVHTLVPRLLWELQHLVPQQICANLKLCQGEPGGAPAVPLLGALSTHPQPPAPGAALALPVPLPLCWLCRRFVAQAE
;
A
#
# COMPACT_ATOMS: atom_id res chain seq x y z
N TRP A 1 -44.21 -7.51 32.03
CA TRP A 1 -43.42 -8.71 31.71
C TRP A 1 -42.97 -8.61 30.26
N ILE A 2 -41.75 -8.15 30.02
CA ILE A 2 -41.16 -8.02 28.69
C ILE A 2 -40.20 -9.21 28.53
N PRO A 3 -40.30 -10.05 27.49
CA PRO A 3 -39.34 -11.12 27.29
C PRO A 3 -38.03 -10.49 26.80
N THR A 4 -36.94 -10.78 27.52
CA THR A 4 -35.57 -10.47 27.14
C THR A 4 -35.22 -11.16 25.82
N SER A 5 -35.14 -10.39 24.74
CA SER A 5 -34.53 -10.83 23.49
C SER A 5 -33.02 -10.87 23.68
N HIS A 6 -32.51 -12.09 23.90
CA HIS A 6 -31.12 -12.45 23.65
C HIS A 6 -30.73 -11.95 22.26
N THR A 7 -29.95 -10.89 22.19
CA THR A 7 -29.24 -10.46 20.98
C THR A 7 -28.10 -11.44 20.74
N SER A 8 -28.41 -12.55 20.09
CA SER A 8 -27.40 -13.39 19.44
C SER A 8 -26.66 -12.55 18.41
N PRO A 9 -25.32 -12.48 18.43
CA PRO A 9 -24.56 -11.88 17.35
C PRO A 9 -24.81 -12.70 16.08
N CYS A 10 -25.22 -12.04 14.99
CA CYS A 10 -25.27 -12.68 13.67
C CYS A 10 -23.89 -13.31 13.37
N PRO A 11 -23.82 -14.59 12.98
CA PRO A 11 -22.57 -15.24 12.67
C PRO A 11 -22.03 -14.63 11.37
N ARG A 12 -21.13 -13.66 11.51
CA ARG A 12 -20.24 -13.10 10.48
C ARG A 12 -20.96 -12.66 9.19
N CYS A 13 -21.23 -11.36 9.08
CA CYS A 13 -21.59 -10.74 7.81
C CYS A 13 -20.46 -10.93 6.76
N PRO A 14 -20.74 -11.36 5.51
CA PRO A 14 -19.73 -11.68 4.50
C PRO A 14 -19.08 -10.47 3.79
N LEU A 15 -19.10 -9.28 4.39
CA LEU A 15 -18.67 -8.04 3.73
C LEU A 15 -17.32 -7.51 4.22
N LEU A 16 -16.69 -8.17 5.19
CA LEU A 16 -15.27 -7.97 5.46
C LEU A 16 -14.51 -9.01 4.65
N GLN A 17 -14.28 -8.71 3.38
CA GLN A 17 -13.37 -9.54 2.60
C GLN A 17 -12.04 -9.54 3.32
N ASP A 18 -11.59 -10.73 3.75
CA ASP A 18 -10.38 -10.93 4.55
C ASP A 18 -9.24 -10.14 3.90
N THR A 19 -8.92 -8.98 4.47
CA THR A 19 -7.97 -8.04 3.85
C THR A 19 -6.59 -8.66 3.81
N CYS A 20 -6.31 -9.55 4.77
CA CYS A 20 -5.17 -10.45 4.74
C CYS A 20 -5.16 -11.37 3.50
N ALA A 21 -6.28 -12.05 3.22
CA ALA A 21 -6.39 -12.94 2.06
C ALA A 21 -6.23 -12.17 0.74
N ILE A 22 -6.86 -10.99 0.61
CA ILE A 22 -6.68 -10.13 -0.57
C ILE A 22 -5.21 -9.73 -0.74
N CYS A 23 -4.56 -9.29 0.34
CA CYS A 23 -3.16 -8.91 0.30
C CYS A 23 -2.27 -10.08 -0.15
N GLN A 24 -2.45 -11.25 0.45
CA GLN A 24 -1.68 -12.44 0.11
C GLN A 24 -1.91 -12.86 -1.35
N GLN A 25 -3.15 -12.81 -1.83
CA GLN A 25 -3.48 -13.10 -3.22
C GLN A 25 -2.83 -12.10 -4.18
N LEU A 26 -2.83 -10.81 -3.84
CA LEU A 26 -2.19 -9.77 -4.63
C LEU A 26 -0.69 -10.01 -4.77
N PHE A 27 0.02 -10.24 -3.66
CA PHE A 27 1.46 -10.47 -3.70
C PHE A 27 1.82 -11.81 -4.34
N THR A 28 1.00 -12.84 -4.18
CA THR A 28 1.14 -14.12 -4.91
C THR A 28 0.96 -13.93 -6.42
N PHE A 29 0.02 -13.08 -6.82
CA PHE A 29 -0.16 -12.73 -8.23
C PHE A 29 1.06 -11.95 -8.76
N LEU A 30 1.53 -10.93 -8.03
CA LEU A 30 2.71 -10.16 -8.41
C LEU A 30 3.96 -11.03 -8.53
N GLN A 31 4.14 -11.98 -7.62
CA GLN A 31 5.24 -12.95 -7.67
C GLN A 31 5.15 -13.81 -8.95
N ARG A 32 3.96 -14.35 -9.28
CA ARG A 32 3.76 -15.11 -10.53
C ARG A 32 3.98 -14.26 -11.78
N ALA A 33 3.46 -13.04 -11.80
CA ALA A 33 3.65 -12.10 -12.90
C ALA A 33 5.13 -11.73 -13.08
N SER A 34 5.88 -11.53 -11.99
CA SER A 34 7.30 -11.19 -12.03
C SER A 34 8.19 -12.30 -12.61
N ASN A 35 7.72 -13.54 -12.64
CA ASN A 35 8.41 -14.66 -13.31
C ASN A 35 8.18 -14.69 -14.83
N GLN A 36 7.27 -13.87 -15.35
CA GLN A 36 6.99 -13.81 -16.79
C GLN A 36 7.91 -12.79 -17.46
N SER A 37 8.73 -13.24 -18.42
CA SER A 37 9.60 -12.37 -19.22
C SER A 37 8.81 -11.28 -19.96
N ALA A 38 7.57 -11.56 -20.36
CA ALA A 38 6.68 -10.59 -20.98
C ALA A 38 6.40 -9.37 -20.07
N VAL A 39 6.23 -9.57 -18.76
CA VAL A 39 5.99 -8.48 -17.81
C VAL A 39 7.19 -7.54 -17.73
N GLN A 40 8.41 -8.09 -17.72
CA GLN A 40 9.63 -7.29 -17.76
C GLN A 40 9.71 -6.41 -19.01
N VAL A 41 9.45 -6.99 -20.18
CA VAL A 41 9.52 -6.27 -21.46
C VAL A 41 8.49 -5.15 -21.49
N VAL A 42 7.22 -5.45 -21.17
CA VAL A 42 6.14 -4.46 -21.18
C VAL A 42 6.43 -3.32 -20.19
N ALA A 43 6.84 -3.65 -18.96
CA ALA A 43 7.18 -2.65 -17.95
C ALA A 43 8.34 -1.75 -18.41
N GLN A 44 9.41 -2.34 -18.93
CA GLN A 44 10.56 -1.58 -19.43
C GLN A 44 10.19 -0.67 -20.60
N GLN A 45 9.36 -1.13 -21.54
CA GLN A 45 8.97 -0.33 -22.70
C GLN A 45 8.08 0.85 -22.27
N LEU A 46 7.09 0.60 -21.41
CA LEU A 46 6.19 1.63 -20.91
C LEU A 46 6.97 2.71 -20.13
N LEU A 47 7.86 2.30 -19.22
CA LEU A 47 8.67 3.22 -18.43
C LEU A 47 9.70 3.96 -19.28
N ARG A 48 10.28 3.33 -20.31
CA ARG A 48 11.16 4.03 -21.27
C ARG A 48 10.41 5.06 -22.11
N ALA A 49 9.17 4.77 -22.52
CA ALA A 49 8.31 5.72 -23.24
C ALA A 49 8.08 6.99 -22.41
N LEU A 50 7.87 6.84 -21.11
CA LEU A 50 7.75 7.95 -20.15
C LEU A 50 9.04 8.76 -19.99
N CYS A 51 10.21 8.21 -20.35
CA CYS A 51 11.49 8.92 -20.31
C CYS A 51 11.73 9.87 -21.51
N LEU A 52 11.10 9.64 -22.66
CA LEU A 52 11.30 10.46 -23.87
C LEU A 52 11.06 11.97 -23.68
N PRO A 53 9.98 12.43 -22.99
CA PRO A 53 9.73 13.85 -22.83
C PRO A 53 10.74 14.54 -21.88
N LEU A 54 11.59 13.80 -21.17
CA LEU A 54 12.51 14.36 -20.17
C LEU A 54 13.78 15.02 -20.74
N SER A 55 13.79 15.49 -21.99
CA SER A 55 14.90 16.21 -22.64
C SER A 55 16.31 15.76 -22.16
N ILE A 56 16.99 16.55 -21.31
CA ILE A 56 18.33 16.27 -20.79
C ILE A 56 18.41 15.03 -19.89
N LEU A 57 17.31 14.64 -19.26
CA LEU A 57 17.19 13.48 -18.37
C LEU A 57 16.75 12.21 -19.09
N ALA A 58 16.48 12.25 -20.40
CA ALA A 58 15.97 11.08 -21.13
C ALA A 58 16.92 9.88 -21.02
N LEU A 59 18.24 10.09 -21.24
CA LEU A 59 19.25 9.04 -21.12
C LEU A 59 19.39 8.47 -19.70
N PRO A 60 19.62 9.27 -18.65
CA PRO A 60 19.74 8.74 -17.29
C PRO A 60 18.44 8.10 -16.81
N CYS A 61 17.26 8.58 -17.24
CA CYS A 61 15.98 7.94 -16.97
C CYS A 61 15.92 6.54 -17.59
N GLN A 62 16.28 6.38 -18.87
CA GLN A 62 16.28 5.07 -19.53
C GLN A 62 17.27 4.10 -18.87
N ALA A 63 18.46 4.58 -18.48
CA ALA A 63 19.44 3.78 -17.74
C ALA A 63 18.91 3.31 -16.38
N LEU A 64 18.20 4.20 -15.67
CA LEU A 64 17.52 3.85 -14.42
C LEU A 64 16.46 2.78 -14.65
N VAL A 65 15.58 2.92 -15.66
CA VAL A 65 14.55 1.92 -15.99
C VAL A 65 15.18 0.57 -16.33
N HIS A 66 16.27 0.57 -17.11
CA HIS A 66 16.98 -0.65 -17.47
C HIS A 66 17.51 -1.41 -16.25
N THR A 67 17.91 -0.68 -15.20
CA THR A 67 18.49 -1.27 -13.97
C THR A 67 17.43 -1.60 -12.92
N LEU A 68 16.44 -0.72 -12.77
CA LEU A 68 15.46 -0.79 -11.69
C LEU A 68 14.38 -1.85 -11.98
N VAL A 69 13.90 -1.96 -13.22
CA VAL A 69 12.83 -2.90 -13.56
C VAL A 69 13.25 -4.35 -13.29
N PRO A 70 14.39 -4.86 -13.78
CA PRO A 70 14.81 -6.23 -13.48
C PRO A 70 15.02 -6.46 -11.98
N ARG A 71 15.57 -5.47 -11.26
CA ARG A 71 15.75 -5.55 -9.81
C ARG A 71 14.41 -5.65 -9.08
N LEU A 72 13.42 -4.83 -9.42
CA LEU A 72 12.10 -4.87 -8.80
C LEU A 72 11.38 -6.20 -9.05
N LEU A 73 11.48 -6.73 -10.28
CA LEU A 73 10.92 -8.05 -10.56
C LEU A 73 11.63 -9.14 -9.74
N TRP A 74 12.95 -9.09 -9.63
CA TRP A 74 13.71 -10.03 -8.79
C TRP A 74 13.28 -9.99 -7.31
N GLU A 75 13.10 -8.81 -6.73
CA GLU A 75 12.60 -8.67 -5.35
C GLU A 75 11.20 -9.26 -5.21
N LEU A 76 10.31 -9.02 -6.17
CA LEU A 76 8.96 -9.58 -6.18
C LEU A 76 8.95 -11.12 -6.30
N GLN A 77 9.92 -11.72 -6.98
CA GLN A 77 10.06 -13.18 -7.09
C GLN A 77 10.39 -13.84 -5.74
N HIS A 78 11.18 -13.15 -4.91
CA HIS A 78 11.68 -13.63 -3.61
C HIS A 78 10.86 -13.15 -2.41
N LEU A 79 9.86 -12.31 -2.67
CA LEU A 79 8.98 -11.79 -1.63
C LEU A 79 8.11 -12.92 -1.04
N VAL A 80 7.94 -12.90 0.28
CA VAL A 80 7.04 -13.80 1.02
C VAL A 80 5.73 -13.06 1.29
N PRO A 81 4.59 -13.43 0.64
CA PRO A 81 3.32 -12.71 0.75
C PRO A 81 2.84 -12.52 2.19
N GLN A 82 3.03 -13.53 3.05
CA GLN A 82 2.61 -13.45 4.44
C GLN A 82 3.42 -12.42 5.24
N GLN A 83 4.74 -12.34 5.03
CA GLN A 83 5.59 -11.36 5.71
C GLN A 83 5.27 -9.93 5.25
N ILE A 84 5.14 -9.68 3.94
CA ILE A 84 4.82 -8.32 3.48
C ILE A 84 3.43 -7.89 3.97
N CYS A 85 2.44 -8.78 3.97
CA CYS A 85 1.10 -8.45 4.45
C CYS A 85 1.05 -8.27 5.97
N ALA A 86 1.90 -8.95 6.73
CA ALA A 86 2.10 -8.68 8.15
C ALA A 86 2.79 -7.33 8.40
N ASN A 87 3.81 -6.99 7.60
CA ASN A 87 4.50 -5.69 7.66
C ASN A 87 3.53 -4.53 7.34
N LEU A 88 2.59 -4.75 6.43
CA LEU A 88 1.51 -3.81 6.10
C LEU A 88 0.38 -3.80 7.15
N LYS A 89 0.46 -4.62 8.20
CA LYS A 89 -0.56 -4.82 9.24
C LYS A 89 -1.92 -5.27 8.70
N LEU A 90 -1.93 -5.90 7.52
CA LEU A 90 -3.12 -6.48 6.88
C LEU A 90 -3.33 -7.93 7.31
N CYS A 91 -2.27 -8.60 7.76
CA CYS A 91 -2.31 -9.91 8.40
C CYS A 91 -1.76 -9.81 9.83
N GLN A 92 -2.27 -10.65 10.74
CA GLN A 92 -1.62 -10.90 12.03
C GLN A 92 -0.25 -11.55 11.74
N GLY A 93 0.81 -11.06 12.38
CA GLY A 93 2.10 -11.74 12.35
C GLY A 93 1.97 -13.12 12.99
N GLU A 94 2.61 -14.13 12.41
CA GLU A 94 2.59 -15.49 12.96
C GLU A 94 3.20 -15.49 14.38
N PRO A 95 2.59 -16.17 15.37
CA PRO A 95 3.19 -16.37 16.69
C PRO A 95 4.31 -17.42 16.60
N GLY A 96 5.40 -17.07 15.92
CA GLY A 96 6.45 -18.03 15.55
C GLY A 96 7.78 -17.36 15.23
N GLY A 97 8.22 -16.41 16.06
CA GLY A 97 9.50 -15.73 15.85
C GLY A 97 9.93 -14.86 17.03
N ALA A 98 10.41 -15.53 18.09
CA ALA A 98 11.13 -15.00 19.27
C ALA A 98 10.43 -13.93 20.15
N PRO A 99 10.46 -14.10 21.50
CA PRO A 99 9.84 -13.16 22.42
C PRO A 99 10.52 -11.79 22.38
N ALA A 100 9.70 -10.75 22.27
CA ALA A 100 10.08 -9.39 22.61
C ALA A 100 10.70 -9.37 24.02
N VAL A 101 11.90 -8.79 24.12
CA VAL A 101 12.55 -8.51 25.39
C VAL A 101 11.65 -7.58 26.21
N PRO A 102 11.50 -7.78 27.54
CA PRO A 102 10.47 -7.11 28.32
C PRO A 102 10.73 -5.62 28.53
N LEU A 103 9.63 -4.87 28.56
CA LEU A 103 9.52 -3.47 28.99
C LEU A 103 10.40 -3.14 30.20
N LEU A 104 11.22 -2.11 30.06
CA LEU A 104 11.42 -1.16 31.16
C LEU A 104 10.16 -0.31 31.26
N GLY A 105 9.44 -0.53 32.36
CA GLY A 105 8.19 0.15 32.67
C GLY A 105 8.38 1.54 33.29
N ALA A 106 7.20 2.11 33.55
CA ALA A 106 6.92 3.20 34.47
C ALA A 106 7.33 4.62 34.03
N LEU A 107 6.38 5.32 33.41
CA LEU A 107 5.74 6.49 34.07
C LEU A 107 4.39 6.80 33.43
N SER A 108 3.32 6.44 34.14
CA SER A 108 2.02 7.09 34.04
C SER A 108 2.18 8.59 34.33
N THR A 109 1.57 9.48 33.54
CA THR A 109 0.34 10.22 33.87
C THR A 109 0.16 11.37 32.86
N HIS A 110 -0.85 11.30 32.00
CA HIS A 110 -1.68 12.48 31.73
C HIS A 110 -3.02 12.06 31.11
N PRO A 111 -4.17 12.42 31.70
CA PRO A 111 -5.45 12.31 31.03
C PRO A 111 -5.61 13.51 30.08
N GLN A 112 -5.90 13.28 28.80
CA GLN A 112 -6.45 14.34 27.94
C GLN A 112 -7.54 13.79 27.01
N PRO A 113 -8.72 14.44 26.95
CA PRO A 113 -9.85 14.08 26.09
C PRO A 113 -9.57 14.37 24.60
N PRO A 114 -10.39 13.85 23.66
CA PRO A 114 -10.11 13.91 22.23
C PRO A 114 -10.30 15.33 21.66
N ALA A 115 -9.38 15.74 20.78
CA ALA A 115 -9.56 16.91 19.91
C ALA A 115 -9.90 16.44 18.48
N PRO A 116 -10.94 16.98 17.83
CA PRO A 116 -11.25 16.74 16.43
C PRO A 116 -10.49 17.71 15.52
N GLY A 117 -9.95 17.18 14.41
CA GLY A 117 -9.49 17.99 13.28
C GLY A 117 -7.98 18.00 13.07
N ALA A 118 -7.53 17.21 12.10
CA ALA A 118 -6.26 17.43 11.42
C ALA A 118 -6.37 16.90 9.99
N ALA A 119 -7.03 17.70 9.14
CA ALA A 119 -6.86 17.62 7.70
C ALA A 119 -5.38 17.96 7.41
N LEU A 120 -4.62 16.98 6.93
CA LEU A 120 -3.29 17.23 6.39
C LEU A 120 -3.43 17.97 5.06
N ALA A 121 -3.46 19.30 5.16
CA ALA A 121 -3.29 20.21 4.04
C ALA A 121 -1.84 20.10 3.56
N LEU A 122 -1.62 19.37 2.47
CA LEU A 122 -0.35 19.39 1.73
C LEU A 122 -0.14 20.81 1.14
N PRO A 123 1.02 21.43 1.33
CA PRO A 123 1.35 22.73 0.73
C PRO A 123 1.73 22.53 -0.75
N VAL A 124 0.75 22.22 -1.58
CA VAL A 124 0.89 22.36 -3.04
C VAL A 124 0.63 23.83 -3.37
N PRO A 125 1.50 24.52 -4.12
CA PRO A 125 1.26 25.90 -4.50
C PRO A 125 -0.12 26.01 -5.16
N LEU A 126 -0.96 26.89 -4.60
CA LEU A 126 -2.33 27.17 -5.02
C LEU A 126 -2.55 27.31 -6.56
N PRO A 127 -1.59 27.76 -7.41
CA PRO A 127 -1.79 27.71 -8.86
C PRO A 127 -2.11 26.33 -9.43
N LEU A 128 -1.53 25.25 -8.89
CA LEU A 128 -1.75 23.90 -9.43
C LEU A 128 -3.13 23.33 -9.06
N CYS A 129 -3.66 23.68 -7.90
CA CYS A 129 -5.01 23.28 -7.48
C CYS A 129 -6.09 23.97 -8.35
N TRP A 130 -5.89 25.26 -8.66
CA TRP A 130 -6.81 26.01 -9.52
C TRP A 130 -6.79 25.53 -10.97
N LEU A 131 -5.60 25.22 -11.50
CA LEU A 131 -5.45 24.61 -12.83
C LEU A 131 -6.12 23.25 -12.90
N CYS A 132 -5.89 22.37 -11.91
CA CYS A 132 -6.54 21.07 -11.85
C CYS A 132 -8.08 21.18 -11.85
N ARG A 133 -8.65 22.08 -11.03
CA ARG A 133 -10.11 22.33 -11.04
C ARG A 133 -10.64 22.85 -12.37
N ARG A 134 -9.91 23.76 -13.04
CA ARG A 134 -10.27 24.29 -14.36
C ARG A 134 -10.25 23.21 -15.44
N PHE A 135 -9.26 22.34 -15.44
CA PHE A 135 -9.15 21.25 -16.41
C PHE A 135 -10.24 20.19 -16.20
N VAL A 136 -10.57 19.85 -14.95
CA VAL A 136 -11.65 18.89 -14.65
C VAL A 136 -13.02 19.45 -15.03
N ALA A 137 -13.27 20.74 -14.79
CA ALA A 137 -14.55 21.38 -15.14
C ALA A 137 -14.75 21.60 -16.66
N GLN A 138 -13.70 21.47 -17.48
CA GLN A 138 -13.78 21.60 -18.94
C GLN A 138 -13.87 20.24 -19.65
N ALA A 139 -13.88 19.14 -18.89
CA ALA A 139 -13.92 17.76 -19.40
C ALA A 139 -15.32 17.11 -19.30
N GLU A 140 -16.34 17.88 -18.92
CA GLU A 140 -17.76 17.51 -18.90
C GLU A 140 -18.55 18.37 -19.89
#